data_AF-A0A4Q3VMA4-F1
#
_entry.id   AF-A0A4Q3VMA4-F1
#
_cell.length_a   1.000
_cell.length_b   1.000
_cell.length_c   1.000
_cell.angle_alpha   90.00
_cell.angle_beta   90.00
_cell.angle_gamma   90.00
#
_symmetry.space_group_name_H-M   'P 1'
#
loop_
_entity.id
_entity.type
_entity.pdbx_description
1 polymer ?
#
loop_
_entity_poly.entity_id
_entity_poly.type
_entity_poly.pdbx_seq_one_letter_code
_entity_poly.pdbx_strand_id
1 'polypeptide(L)'
;MSNTLEERLLKAIERSEAAYHLYRDKKQYLQAKRIWSANTVIYSLLQEFYLQRKGTSAELTLRYIFHLEDWMASFEKHLEMLGNPDLNATFVFEREETAIAFPKEFKDELVSTIK
;
A
#
# COMPACT_ATOMS: atom_id res chain seq x y z
N MET A 1 -5.28 0.30 -26.27
CA MET A 1 -4.16 -0.47 -25.72
C MET A 1 -4.48 -0.75 -24.25
N SER A 2 -4.43 -2.01 -23.83
CA SER A 2 -4.54 -2.35 -22.40
C SER A 2 -3.22 -1.99 -21.72
N ASN A 3 -3.25 -1.37 -20.54
CA ASN A 3 -2.03 -1.16 -19.75
C ASN A 3 -1.45 -2.52 -19.32
N THR A 4 -0.13 -2.65 -19.24
CA THR A 4 0.54 -3.84 -18.67
C THR A 4 0.31 -3.95 -17.16
N LEU A 5 0.67 -5.08 -16.56
CA LEU A 5 0.55 -5.26 -15.10
C LEU A 5 1.45 -4.26 -14.36
N GLU A 6 2.67 -4.05 -14.85
CA GLU A 6 3.66 -3.11 -14.33
C GLU A 6 3.12 -1.68 -14.34
N GLU A 7 2.54 -1.25 -15.47
CA GLU A 7 1.95 0.08 -15.61
C GLU A 7 0.75 0.28 -14.69
N ARG A 8 -0.10 -0.75 -14.54
CA ARG A 8 -1.23 -0.75 -13.60
C ARG A 8 -0.73 -0.61 -12.16
N LEU A 9 0.31 -1.36 -11.81
CA LEU A 9 0.91 -1.35 -10.48
C LEU A 9 1.56 0.00 -10.18
N LEU A 10 2.31 0.57 -11.12
CA LEU A 10 2.91 1.89 -10.97
C LEU A 10 1.85 2.98 -10.73
N LYS A 11 0.79 3.02 -11.54
CA LYS A 11 -0.33 3.97 -11.36
C LYS A 11 -1.03 3.77 -10.00
N ALA A 12 -1.17 2.53 -9.53
CA ALA A 12 -1.75 2.25 -8.23
C ALA A 12 -0.85 2.75 -7.08
N ILE A 13 0.46 2.58 -7.19
CA ILE A 13 1.46 3.12 -6.24
C ILE A 13 1.40 4.64 -6.20
N GLU A 14 1.39 5.32 -7.36
CA GLU A 14 1.29 6.78 -7.44
C GLU A 14 0.00 7.30 -6.78
N ARG A 15 -1.13 6.60 -6.96
CA ARG A 15 -2.39 6.92 -6.28
C ARG A 15 -2.26 6.78 -4.76
N SER A 16 -1.60 5.73 -4.25
CA SER A 16 -1.39 5.54 -2.82
C SER A 16 -0.46 6.61 -2.25
N GLU A 17 0.63 6.96 -2.95
CA GLU A 17 1.52 8.05 -2.55
C GLU A 17 0.78 9.38 -2.43
N ALA A 18 -0.09 9.70 -3.39
CA ALA A 18 -0.94 10.90 -3.32
C ALA A 18 -1.88 10.86 -2.10
N ALA A 19 -2.47 9.70 -1.78
CA ALA A 19 -3.28 9.54 -0.57
C ALA A 19 -2.46 9.71 0.72
N TYR A 20 -1.24 9.16 0.76
CA TYR A 20 -0.30 9.32 1.86
C TYR A 20 0.15 10.77 2.05
N HIS A 21 0.36 11.52 0.98
CA HIS A 21 0.64 12.95 1.06
C HIS A 21 -0.49 13.71 1.75
N LEU A 22 -1.75 13.48 1.35
CA LEU A 22 -2.91 14.11 1.97
C LEU A 22 -3.09 13.70 3.45
N TYR A 23 -2.75 12.45 3.78
CA TYR A 23 -2.81 11.95 5.15
C TYR A 23 -1.76 12.59 6.07
N ARG A 24 -0.54 12.86 5.58
CA ARG A 24 0.53 13.43 6.42
C ARG A 24 0.16 14.76 7.06
N ASP A 25 -0.65 15.56 6.38
CA ASP A 25 -1.02 16.89 6.85
C ASP A 25 -2.07 16.84 7.96
N LYS A 26 -3.16 16.06 7.76
CA LYS A 26 -4.33 16.10 8.65
C LYS A 26 -4.52 14.84 9.49
N LYS A 27 -3.92 13.72 9.08
CA LYS A 27 -4.04 12.40 9.71
C LYS A 27 -5.48 11.99 10.03
N GLN A 28 -6.45 12.37 9.21
CA GLN A 28 -7.85 12.03 9.47
C GLN A 28 -8.19 10.66 8.92
N TYR A 29 -9.22 10.06 9.50
CA TYR A 29 -9.75 8.77 9.10
C TYR A 29 -10.13 8.72 7.62
N LEU A 30 -10.67 9.81 7.05
CA LEU A 30 -10.97 9.90 5.63
C LEU A 30 -9.73 9.68 4.75
N GLN A 31 -8.58 10.28 5.13
CA GLN A 31 -7.36 10.10 4.35
C GLN A 31 -6.76 8.71 4.58
N ALA A 32 -6.83 8.17 5.81
CA ALA A 32 -6.47 6.79 6.08
C ALA A 32 -7.30 5.81 5.23
N LYS A 33 -8.61 6.01 5.14
CA LYS A 33 -9.50 5.19 4.28
C LYS A 33 -9.12 5.26 2.80
N ARG A 34 -8.64 6.40 2.31
CA ARG A 34 -8.11 6.53 0.94
C ARG A 34 -6.84 5.72 0.74
N ILE A 35 -5.93 5.75 1.72
CA ILE A 35 -4.72 4.92 1.72
C ILE A 35 -5.12 3.44 1.71
N TRP A 36 -6.02 3.01 2.61
CA TRP A 36 -6.52 1.63 2.65
C TRP A 36 -7.05 1.19 1.27
N SER A 37 -7.95 1.98 0.69
CA SER A 37 -8.51 1.70 -0.65
C SER A 37 -7.46 1.67 -1.76
N ALA A 38 -6.40 2.48 -1.67
CA ALA A 38 -5.30 2.43 -2.64
C ALA A 38 -4.43 1.19 -2.43
N ASN A 39 -4.11 0.87 -1.18
CA ASN A 39 -3.32 -0.29 -0.78
C ASN A 39 -3.99 -1.60 -1.16
N THR A 40 -5.32 -1.74 -1.04
CA THR A 40 -6.05 -2.94 -1.48
C THR A 40 -5.85 -3.21 -2.98
N VAL A 41 -5.85 -2.16 -3.80
CA VAL A 41 -5.59 -2.29 -5.24
C VAL A 41 -4.15 -2.70 -5.51
N ILE A 42 -3.19 -2.05 -4.84
CA ILE A 42 -1.76 -2.41 -4.97
C ILE A 42 -1.54 -3.85 -4.54
N TYR A 43 -2.11 -4.27 -3.41
CA TYR A 43 -2.01 -5.62 -2.88
C TYR A 43 -2.48 -6.66 -3.90
N SER A 44 -3.66 -6.47 -4.51
CA SER A 44 -4.15 -7.36 -5.57
C SER A 44 -3.19 -7.45 -6.75
N LEU A 45 -2.63 -6.32 -7.19
CA LEU A 45 -1.68 -6.28 -8.30
C LEU A 45 -0.33 -6.91 -7.95
N LEU A 46 0.15 -6.74 -6.71
CA LEU A 46 1.38 -7.36 -6.22
C LEU A 46 1.26 -8.88 -6.15
N GLN A 47 0.08 -9.41 -5.78
CA GLN A 47 -0.16 -10.85 -5.79
C GLN A 47 -0.04 -11.43 -7.22
N GLU A 48 -0.65 -10.77 -8.21
CA GLU A 48 -0.47 -11.14 -9.63
C GLU A 48 1.00 -10.99 -10.08
N PHE A 49 1.64 -9.91 -9.68
CA PHE A 49 3.01 -9.57 -10.07
C PHE A 49 4.03 -10.56 -9.49
N TYR A 50 3.86 -10.94 -8.22
CA TYR A 50 4.71 -11.91 -7.52
C TYR A 50 4.81 -13.24 -8.25
N LEU A 51 3.68 -13.74 -8.78
CA LEU A 51 3.63 -15.00 -9.53
C LEU A 51 4.47 -14.99 -10.81
N GLN A 52 4.78 -13.81 -11.35
CA GLN A 52 5.53 -13.64 -12.61
C GLN A 52 7.02 -13.40 -12.38
N ARG A 53 7.45 -13.10 -11.15
CA ARG A 53 8.80 -12.67 -10.82
C ARG A 53 9.62 -13.76 -10.13
N LYS A 54 10.95 -13.61 -10.19
CA LYS A 54 11.93 -14.53 -9.56
C LYS A 54 13.08 -13.72 -8.98
N GLY A 55 13.83 -14.33 -8.05
CA GLY A 55 15.01 -13.72 -7.43
C GLY A 55 14.66 -12.47 -6.62
N THR A 56 15.55 -11.48 -6.64
CA THR A 56 15.43 -10.23 -5.86
C THR A 56 14.11 -9.49 -6.08
N SER A 57 13.57 -9.52 -7.30
CA SER A 57 12.28 -8.91 -7.64
C SER A 57 11.12 -9.52 -6.86
N ALA A 58 11.13 -10.85 -6.70
CA ALA A 58 10.11 -11.56 -5.94
C ALA A 58 10.22 -11.26 -4.44
N GLU A 59 11.44 -11.14 -3.91
CA GLU A 59 11.69 -10.78 -2.50
C GLU A 59 11.19 -9.37 -2.18
N LEU A 60 11.49 -8.38 -3.03
CA LEU A 60 11.01 -7.01 -2.84
C LEU A 60 9.49 -6.91 -2.98
N THR A 61 8.90 -7.67 -3.91
CA THR A 61 7.44 -7.79 -4.04
C THR A 61 6.83 -8.34 -2.75
N LEU A 62 7.38 -9.43 -2.21
CA LEU A 62 6.88 -10.06 -0.99
C LEU A 62 6.99 -9.13 0.23
N ARG A 63 8.12 -8.42 0.38
CA ARG A 63 8.29 -7.40 1.42
C ARG A 63 7.26 -6.28 1.31
N TYR A 64 6.89 -5.89 0.09
CA TYR A 64 5.85 -4.89 -0.12
C TYR A 64 4.48 -5.45 0.28
N ILE A 65 4.17 -6.68 -0.12
CA ILE A 65 2.93 -7.38 0.28
C ILE A 65 2.78 -7.37 1.80
N PHE A 66 3.79 -7.83 2.54
CA PHE A 66 3.75 -7.85 4.01
C PHE A 66 3.62 -6.45 4.63
N HIS A 67 4.32 -5.46 4.08
CA HIS A 67 4.16 -4.08 4.53
C HIS A 67 2.71 -3.56 4.37
N LEU A 68 2.03 -3.93 3.27
CA LEU A 68 0.63 -3.57 3.08
C LEU A 68 -0.30 -4.33 4.02
N GLU A 69 -0.06 -5.61 4.26
CA GLU A 69 -0.82 -6.43 5.20
C GLU A 69 -0.77 -5.84 6.62
N ASP A 70 0.41 -5.47 7.10
CA ASP A 70 0.59 -4.79 8.40
C ASP A 70 -0.25 -3.50 8.47
N TRP A 71 -0.22 -2.71 7.38
CA TRP A 71 -0.97 -1.47 7.31
C TRP A 71 -2.49 -1.70 7.30
N MET A 72 -2.96 -2.64 6.49
CA MET A 72 -4.38 -2.97 6.36
C MET A 72 -4.94 -3.55 7.65
N ALA A 73 -4.20 -4.45 8.32
CA ALA A 73 -4.60 -5.03 9.60
C ALA A 73 -4.75 -3.97 10.70
N SER A 74 -3.83 -3.00 10.76
CA SER A 74 -3.92 -1.86 11.69
C SER A 74 -5.19 -1.02 11.45
N PHE A 75 -5.51 -0.74 10.18
CA PHE A 75 -6.71 0.00 9.82
C PHE A 75 -8.00 -0.78 10.15
N GLU A 76 -8.04 -2.08 9.87
CA GLU A 76 -9.18 -2.96 10.13
C GLU A 76 -9.44 -3.10 11.63
N LYS A 77 -8.39 -3.36 12.43
CA LYS A 77 -8.49 -3.39 13.90
C LYS A 77 -9.09 -2.10 14.46
N HIS A 78 -8.66 -0.95 13.96
CA HIS A 78 -9.21 0.33 14.38
C HIS A 78 -10.67 0.53 13.96
N LEU A 79 -11.05 0.04 12.78
CA LEU A 79 -12.44 0.04 12.31
C LEU A 79 -13.31 -0.84 13.20
N GLU A 80 -12.86 -2.04 13.55
CA GLU A 80 -13.57 -2.97 14.43
C GLU A 80 -13.77 -2.38 15.84
N MET A 81 -12.74 -1.73 16.40
CA MET A 81 -12.81 -1.11 17.73
C MET A 81 -13.80 0.06 17.80
N LEU A 82 -13.92 0.85 16.73
CA LEU A 82 -14.75 2.05 16.72
C LEU A 82 -16.12 1.86 16.05
N GLY A 83 -16.30 0.79 15.28
CA GLY A 83 -17.50 0.47 14.51
C GLY A 83 -17.71 1.40 13.30
N ASN A 84 -17.98 2.67 13.55
CA ASN A 84 -18.18 3.69 12.50
C ASN A 84 -17.52 5.02 12.90
N PRO A 85 -16.19 5.14 12.75
CA PRO A 85 -15.46 6.34 13.13
C PRO A 85 -15.86 7.55 12.27
N ASP A 86 -15.89 8.72 12.90
CA ASP A 86 -16.03 10.00 12.19
C ASP A 86 -14.88 10.13 11.17
N LEU A 87 -15.22 10.46 9.93
CA LEU A 87 -14.28 10.67 8.84
C LEU A 87 -13.25 11.78 9.13
N ASN A 88 -13.59 12.72 10.01
CA ASN A 88 -12.70 13.79 10.44
C ASN A 88 -11.88 13.44 11.68
N ALA A 89 -12.17 12.34 12.36
CA ALA A 89 -11.43 11.89 13.52
C ALA A 89 -9.98 11.58 13.15
N THR A 90 -9.08 11.80 14.10
CA THR A 90 -7.67 11.45 13.95
C THR A 90 -7.51 9.93 13.87
N PHE A 91 -6.72 9.47 12.90
CA PHE A 91 -6.23 8.11 12.79
C PHE A 91 -4.71 8.16 12.71
N VAL A 92 -4.01 7.53 13.66
CA VAL A 92 -2.56 7.39 13.62
C VAL A 92 -2.23 5.95 13.33
N PHE A 93 -1.51 5.71 12.24
CA PHE A 93 -0.97 4.38 11.98
C PHE A 93 0.12 4.08 13.01
N GLU A 94 -0.13 3.07 13.84
CA GLU A 94 0.84 2.51 14.76
C GLU A 94 1.47 1.28 14.12
N ARG A 95 2.79 1.36 13.93
CA ARG A 95 3.56 0.27 13.34
C ARG A 95 3.88 -0.76 14.42
N GLU A 96 3.49 -2.01 14.18
CA GLU A 96 3.87 -3.14 15.04
C GLU A 96 5.40 -3.35 15.05
N GLU A 97 5.97 -3.81 16.16
CA GLU A 97 7.42 -3.98 16.30
C GLU A 97 8.01 -4.95 15.28
N THR A 98 7.24 -5.97 14.91
CA THR A 98 7.64 -6.98 13.91
C THR A 98 7.28 -6.59 12.48
N ALA A 99 6.68 -5.42 12.26
CA ALA A 99 6.18 -5.02 10.95
C ALA A 99 7.31 -4.85 9.93
N ILE A 100 7.06 -5.28 8.70
CA ILE A 100 8.02 -5.19 7.61
C ILE A 100 8.15 -3.74 7.12
N ALA A 101 9.39 -3.30 6.94
CA ALA A 101 9.65 -1.97 6.43
C ALA A 101 9.26 -1.86 4.96
N PHE A 102 8.67 -0.72 4.60
CA PHE A 102 8.39 -0.36 3.21
C PHE A 102 9.65 -0.54 2.34
N PRO A 103 9.59 -1.34 1.25
CA PRO A 103 10.72 -1.56 0.36
C PRO A 103 10.91 -0.36 -0.57
N LYS A 104 11.77 0.58 -0.17
CA LYS A 104 11.97 1.86 -0.88
C LYS A 104 12.47 1.67 -2.31
N GLU A 105 13.20 0.59 -2.55
CA GLU A 105 13.82 0.24 -3.82
C GLU A 105 12.82 -0.36 -4.83
N PHE A 106 11.65 -0.80 -4.36
CA PHE A 106 10.68 -1.51 -5.19
C PHE A 106 10.19 -0.68 -6.39
N LYS A 107 9.89 0.60 -6.16
CA LYS A 107 9.35 1.46 -7.22
C LYS A 107 10.37 1.72 -8.32
N ASP A 108 11.63 1.92 -7.95
CA ASP A 108 12.72 2.14 -8.90
C ASP A 108 12.96 0.87 -9.74
N GLU A 109 12.91 -0.30 -9.11
CA GLU A 109 12.97 -1.57 -9.83
C GLU A 109 11.79 -1.73 -10.79
N LEU A 110 10.56 -1.46 -10.35
CA LEU A 110 9.37 -1.55 -11.19
C LEU A 110 9.48 -0.67 -12.43
N VAL A 111 9.92 0.59 -12.27
CA VAL A 111 10.12 1.52 -13.39
C VAL A 111 11.17 1.01 -14.37
N SER A 112 12.21 0.30 -13.90
CA SER A 112 13.23 -0.30 -14.76
C SER A 112 12.66 -1.41 -15.67
N THR A 113 11.55 -2.04 -15.27
CA THR A 113 10.92 -3.13 -16.05
C THR A 113 9.94 -2.65 -17.12
N ILE A 114 9.56 -1.37 -17.10
CA ILE A 114 8.62 -0.76 -18.06
C ILE A 114 9.34 -0.16 -19.27
N LYS A 115 10.66 0.08 -19.16
CA LYS A 115 11.51 0.63 -20.22
C LYS A 115 11.98 -0.45 -21.18
#